data_AF-A0A1G2FD07-F1
#
_entry.id   AF-A0A1G2FD07-F1
#
_cell.length_a   1.000
_cell.length_b   1.000
_cell.length_c   1.000
_cell.angle_alpha   90.00
_cell.angle_beta   90.00
_cell.angle_gamma   90.00
#
_symmetry.space_group_name_H-M   'P 1'
#
loop_
_entity.id
_entity.type
_entity.pdbx_description
1 polymer ?
#
loop_
_entity_poly.entity_id
_entity_poly.type
_entity_poly.pdbx_seq_one_letter_code
_entity_poly.pdbx_strand_id
1 'polypeptide(L)'
;MKKIIVFILALLFLPITVLAADEVSFAQDTNISIGGYALTISGGGVADQMVVGATNVTFTLSANSSLIIRSTTRANLVNNLSLDILCGDSYSQVTVSGNSSGSSLVISPSGTCTGTTGGGSTPSSGGGGTPTPPSPTVPTTSTGEVTVTVSEGGKTTLTTDESTKASAELPANAVSASIIIKIATSTEGTVTGSRPLPNGRSLVGNYIYDYTATANSQTVSNFSKAATLTFTYTDAQISAFDESTLKVFYWRESDSQWVALTTTVNAANNTLTAETTHFTYFAVLGAVPDAIEEEVPTETPAEEVVISDGDLIKNPNASGLAQFDIYIVKLVGSKKFKRLILSPHVFESYGHFDKNGDGDKGWNDVTDINQATMDSYTTSDLIREVNDTRVYKLTADGDTGAKQWLNMSANDFSVKGYDADSIYNINATDRDAYTAGLDITASGTSPILNTIIIKVSTLRVRSLPSLDGEVLTQVSQGEVYNLLKEQNGWYKITANGITGWCYSGDAGSYAAKQ
;
A
#
# COMPACT_ATOMS: atom_id res chain seq x y z
N MET A 1 -14.22 -33.44 -12.72
CA MET A 1 -12.91 -33.34 -12.03
C MET A 1 -11.99 -34.41 -12.60
N LYS A 2 -11.18 -34.05 -13.60
CA LYS A 2 -10.18 -34.98 -14.18
C LYS A 2 -8.91 -34.83 -13.35
N LYS A 3 -8.53 -35.88 -12.62
CA LYS A 3 -7.22 -35.93 -11.94
C LYS A 3 -6.14 -36.08 -13.01
N ILE A 4 -5.31 -35.06 -13.21
CA ILE A 4 -4.16 -35.15 -14.10
C ILE A 4 -3.06 -35.89 -13.33
N ILE A 5 -2.81 -37.14 -13.69
CA ILE A 5 -1.68 -37.93 -13.17
C ILE A 5 -0.47 -37.60 -14.04
N VAL A 6 0.47 -36.84 -13.49
CA VAL A 6 1.71 -36.46 -14.19
C VAL A 6 2.77 -37.54 -13.95
N PHE A 7 3.02 -38.37 -14.97
CA PHE A 7 4.19 -39.27 -15.03
C PHE A 7 5.34 -38.51 -15.70
N ILE A 8 6.33 -38.05 -14.93
CA ILE A 8 7.55 -37.45 -15.49
C ILE A 8 8.58 -38.55 -15.69
N LEU A 9 8.80 -38.93 -16.96
CA LEU A 9 9.97 -39.70 -17.39
C LEU A 9 11.05 -38.71 -17.83
N ALA A 10 12.19 -38.76 -17.16
CA ALA A 10 13.32 -37.86 -17.37
C ALA A 10 13.92 -37.97 -18.80
N LEU A 11 13.96 -36.86 -19.54
CA LEU A 11 15.16 -36.33 -20.24
C LEU A 11 14.82 -35.02 -20.98
N LEU A 12 15.80 -34.10 -20.99
CA LEU A 12 15.95 -32.82 -21.72
C LEU A 12 15.51 -31.51 -21.04
N PHE A 13 16.51 -30.62 -20.97
CA PHE A 13 16.56 -29.28 -20.38
C PHE A 13 15.68 -28.27 -21.10
N LEU A 14 14.60 -27.85 -20.46
CA LEU A 14 13.98 -26.51 -20.53
C LEU A 14 13.21 -26.29 -19.20
N PRO A 15 13.13 -25.07 -18.64
CA PRO A 15 12.30 -24.81 -17.48
C PRO A 15 10.83 -24.94 -17.89
N ILE A 16 10.18 -26.04 -17.50
CA ILE A 16 8.75 -26.22 -17.70
C ILE A 16 8.05 -25.40 -16.61
N THR A 17 7.49 -24.24 -16.98
CA THR A 17 6.46 -23.59 -16.17
C THR A 17 5.15 -24.35 -16.35
N VAL A 18 4.80 -25.19 -15.38
CA VAL A 18 3.43 -25.70 -15.26
C VAL A 18 2.57 -24.57 -14.68
N LEU A 19 1.87 -23.85 -15.55
CA LEU A 19 0.73 -23.02 -15.18
C LEU A 19 -0.52 -23.91 -15.22
N ALA A 20 -0.93 -24.45 -14.09
CA ALA A 20 -2.25 -25.05 -13.92
C ALA A 20 -2.71 -24.92 -12.46
N ALA A 21 -3.94 -24.44 -12.29
CA ALA A 21 -4.64 -24.29 -11.02
C ALA A 21 -5.23 -25.63 -10.53
N ASP A 22 -4.41 -26.69 -10.45
CA ASP A 22 -4.79 -27.98 -9.87
C ASP A 22 -3.65 -28.51 -9.00
N GLU A 23 -3.99 -28.96 -7.80
CA GLU A 23 -3.09 -29.53 -6.78
C GLU A 23 -2.18 -30.64 -7.36
N VAL A 24 -0.87 -30.53 -7.10
CA VAL A 24 0.13 -31.53 -7.44
C VAL A 24 0.09 -32.65 -6.39
N SER A 25 -0.31 -33.85 -6.80
CA SER A 25 -0.33 -35.04 -5.93
C SER A 25 0.67 -36.10 -6.38
N PHE A 26 1.45 -36.63 -5.44
CA PHE A 26 2.44 -37.66 -5.68
C PHE A 26 1.84 -39.02 -5.32
N ALA A 27 1.20 -39.72 -6.25
CA ALA A 27 0.54 -41.01 -5.95
C ALA A 27 1.54 -42.14 -5.59
N GLN A 28 2.79 -42.00 -6.01
CA GLN A 28 3.90 -42.93 -5.77
C GLN A 28 5.21 -42.13 -5.63
N ASP A 29 6.27 -42.78 -5.18
CA ASP A 29 7.59 -42.16 -5.06
C ASP A 29 8.03 -41.55 -6.41
N THR A 30 8.38 -40.27 -6.37
CA THR A 30 8.78 -39.49 -7.55
C THR A 30 10.23 -39.07 -7.42
N ASN A 31 11.07 -39.50 -8.36
CA ASN A 31 12.49 -39.21 -8.35
C ASN A 31 12.80 -37.97 -9.21
N ILE A 32 13.58 -37.05 -8.67
CA ILE A 32 14.08 -35.86 -9.36
C ILE A 32 15.60 -35.73 -9.18
N SER A 33 16.25 -34.98 -10.07
CA SER A 33 17.67 -34.66 -9.96
C SER A 33 17.85 -33.15 -10.06
N ILE A 34 18.48 -32.54 -9.05
CA ILE A 34 18.76 -31.10 -8.99
C ILE A 34 20.20 -30.88 -8.51
N GLY A 35 20.95 -30.01 -9.18
CA GLY A 35 22.35 -29.73 -8.82
C GLY A 35 23.28 -30.97 -8.79
N GLY A 36 22.92 -32.05 -9.48
CA GLY A 36 23.64 -33.34 -9.43
C GLY A 36 23.25 -34.27 -8.28
N TYR A 37 22.29 -33.89 -7.44
CA TYR A 37 21.77 -34.69 -6.33
C TYR A 37 20.45 -35.38 -6.72
N ALA A 38 20.37 -36.68 -6.48
CA ALA A 38 19.14 -37.44 -6.63
C ALA A 38 18.26 -37.30 -5.37
N LEU A 39 17.02 -36.87 -5.57
CA LEU A 39 16.00 -36.76 -4.52
C LEU A 39 14.79 -37.62 -4.88
N THR A 40 14.11 -38.12 -3.85
CA THR A 40 12.85 -38.85 -3.93
C THR A 40 11.81 -38.11 -3.10
N ILE A 41 10.70 -37.73 -3.73
CA ILE A 41 9.50 -37.24 -3.05
C ILE A 41 8.62 -38.45 -2.80
N SER A 42 8.29 -38.73 -1.53
CA SER A 42 7.54 -39.93 -1.18
C SER A 42 6.09 -39.87 -1.68
N GLY A 43 5.57 -41.02 -2.10
CA GLY A 43 4.17 -41.19 -2.46
C GLY A 43 3.23 -40.87 -1.28
N GLY A 44 2.07 -40.31 -1.59
CA GLY A 44 1.06 -39.82 -0.64
C GLY A 44 1.13 -38.32 -0.35
N GLY A 45 2.16 -37.62 -0.83
CA GLY A 45 2.31 -36.18 -0.63
C GLY A 45 1.48 -35.31 -1.58
N VAL A 46 1.17 -34.10 -1.16
CA VAL A 46 0.46 -33.09 -1.96
C VAL A 46 1.12 -31.71 -1.82
N ALA A 47 1.00 -30.89 -2.87
CA ALA A 47 1.44 -29.50 -2.92
C ALA A 47 0.55 -28.73 -3.91
N ASP A 48 0.31 -27.44 -3.71
CA ASP A 48 -0.38 -26.58 -4.69
C ASP A 48 0.47 -26.40 -5.97
N GLN A 49 1.80 -26.35 -5.83
CA GLN A 49 2.72 -26.20 -6.96
C GLN A 49 4.06 -26.86 -6.65
N MET A 50 4.75 -27.33 -7.69
CA MET A 50 6.15 -27.76 -7.65
C MET A 50 6.90 -27.16 -8.84
N VAL A 51 8.01 -26.48 -8.58
CA VAL A 51 8.89 -25.89 -9.60
C VAL A 51 10.30 -26.44 -9.39
N VAL A 52 10.82 -27.16 -10.39
CA VAL A 52 12.18 -27.72 -10.36
C VAL A 52 13.13 -26.74 -11.03
N GLY A 53 14.05 -26.17 -10.26
CA GLY A 53 15.13 -25.34 -10.75
C GLY A 53 16.40 -26.15 -11.04
N ALA A 54 17.45 -25.45 -11.51
CA ALA A 54 18.73 -26.09 -11.83
C ALA A 54 19.45 -26.63 -10.57
N THR A 55 19.34 -25.93 -9.44
CA THR A 55 20.05 -26.23 -8.18
C THR A 55 19.12 -26.39 -6.97
N ASN A 56 17.83 -26.09 -7.12
CA ASN A 56 16.83 -26.16 -6.06
C ASN A 56 15.49 -26.66 -6.60
N VAL A 57 14.59 -27.00 -5.68
CA VAL A 57 13.19 -27.26 -5.99
C VAL A 57 12.31 -26.46 -5.04
N THR A 58 11.29 -25.81 -5.57
CA THR A 58 10.33 -25.00 -4.82
C THR A 58 8.97 -25.68 -4.83
N PHE A 59 8.35 -25.81 -3.66
CA PHE A 59 6.97 -26.28 -3.49
C PHE A 59 6.13 -25.14 -2.93
N THR A 60 4.98 -24.87 -3.54
CA THR A 60 3.92 -24.09 -2.91
C THR A 60 3.00 -25.11 -2.25
N LEU A 61 2.84 -25.05 -0.94
CA LEU A 61 2.18 -26.09 -0.16
C LEU A 61 0.71 -25.74 0.10
N SER A 62 -0.19 -26.72 0.00
CA SER A 62 -1.58 -26.57 0.42
C SER A 62 -1.67 -26.63 1.95
N ALA A 63 -2.74 -26.09 2.57
CA ALA A 63 -2.91 -26.15 4.02
C ALA A 63 -2.86 -27.60 4.53
N ASN A 64 -2.02 -27.86 5.54
CA ASN A 64 -1.78 -29.19 6.11
C ASN A 64 -1.21 -30.23 5.13
N SER A 65 -0.54 -29.79 4.05
CA SER A 65 0.26 -30.66 3.19
C SER A 65 1.25 -31.50 4.00
N SER A 66 1.34 -32.78 3.67
CA SER A 66 2.37 -33.69 4.19
C SER A 66 3.31 -34.05 3.05
N LEU A 67 4.52 -33.50 3.04
CA LEU A 67 5.56 -33.86 2.06
C LEU A 67 6.76 -34.48 2.77
N ILE A 68 7.31 -35.53 2.16
CA ILE A 68 8.57 -36.13 2.58
C ILE A 68 9.52 -36.10 1.38
N ILE A 69 10.64 -35.42 1.56
CA ILE A 69 11.70 -35.31 0.56
C ILE A 69 12.93 -36.02 1.11
N ARG A 70 13.42 -37.03 0.38
CA ARG A 70 14.55 -37.88 0.79
C ARG A 70 15.66 -37.85 -0.23
N SER A 71 16.91 -37.88 0.22
CA SER A 71 18.09 -38.15 -0.62
C SER A 71 18.74 -39.45 -0.20
N THR A 72 18.92 -40.39 -1.14
CA THR A 72 19.61 -41.68 -0.91
C THR A 72 21.13 -41.55 -0.89
N THR A 73 21.68 -40.38 -1.23
CA THR A 73 23.11 -40.06 -1.17
C THR A 73 23.48 -39.21 0.05
N ARG A 74 22.53 -39.04 0.99
CA ARG A 74 22.69 -38.24 2.21
C ARG A 74 23.03 -36.77 1.93
N ALA A 75 22.44 -36.14 0.91
CA ALA A 75 22.64 -34.71 0.66
C ALA A 75 22.18 -33.84 1.85
N ASN A 76 22.85 -32.73 2.16
CA ASN A 76 22.29 -31.78 3.14
C ASN A 76 21.12 -31.03 2.49
N LEU A 77 19.90 -31.33 2.89
CA LEU A 77 18.66 -30.78 2.30
C LEU A 77 18.34 -29.40 2.90
N VAL A 78 19.20 -28.42 2.61
CA VAL A 78 19.03 -27.04 3.10
C VAL A 78 17.68 -26.53 2.64
N ASN A 79 16.91 -25.99 3.58
CA ASN A 79 15.55 -25.56 3.33
C ASN A 79 15.28 -24.19 3.98
N ASN A 80 14.44 -23.39 3.33
CA ASN A 80 14.11 -22.03 3.77
C ASN A 80 13.12 -21.98 4.95
N LEU A 81 12.49 -23.10 5.30
CA LEU A 81 11.52 -23.20 6.39
C LEU A 81 12.14 -23.69 7.71
N SER A 82 13.48 -23.83 7.77
CA SER A 82 14.22 -24.32 8.93
C SER A 82 13.71 -25.67 9.47
N LEU A 83 13.17 -26.51 8.60
CA LEU A 83 12.75 -27.86 8.91
C LEU A 83 13.96 -28.71 9.28
N ASP A 84 13.79 -29.55 10.30
CA ASP A 84 14.82 -30.49 10.71
C ASP A 84 15.18 -31.45 9.56
N ILE A 85 16.49 -31.60 9.36
CA ILE A 85 17.03 -32.55 8.39
C ILE A 85 17.44 -33.80 9.16
N LEU A 86 16.68 -34.88 8.97
CA LEU A 86 17.04 -36.18 9.50
C LEU A 86 18.20 -36.77 8.68
N CYS A 87 19.41 -36.78 9.23
CA CYS A 87 20.56 -37.45 8.64
C CYS A 87 20.63 -38.91 9.11
N GLY A 88 20.03 -39.85 8.36
CA GLY A 88 20.15 -41.28 8.61
C GLY A 88 21.49 -41.88 8.12
N ASP A 89 21.67 -43.17 8.35
CA ASP A 89 22.89 -43.90 7.95
C ASP A 89 23.05 -44.05 6.42
N SER A 90 21.93 -44.12 5.69
CA SER A 90 21.88 -44.33 4.24
C SER A 90 21.05 -43.29 3.48
N TYR A 91 20.48 -42.31 4.17
CA TYR A 91 19.67 -41.26 3.57
C TYR A 91 19.70 -39.97 4.39
N SER A 92 19.28 -38.87 3.78
CA SER A 92 18.83 -37.67 4.49
C SER A 92 17.39 -37.35 4.13
N GLN A 93 16.64 -36.74 5.03
CA GLN A 93 15.21 -36.48 4.82
C GLN A 93 14.76 -35.18 5.46
N VAL A 94 13.86 -34.48 4.77
CA VAL A 94 13.05 -33.39 5.32
C VAL A 94 11.59 -33.81 5.28
N THR A 95 10.88 -33.58 6.38
CA THR A 95 9.45 -33.84 6.49
C THR A 95 8.73 -32.52 6.76
N VAL A 96 7.69 -32.28 5.98
CA VAL A 96 6.79 -31.14 6.11
C VAL A 96 5.52 -31.63 6.79
N SER A 97 5.14 -30.99 7.89
CA SER A 97 3.85 -31.19 8.56
C SER A 97 3.39 -29.88 9.18
N GLY A 98 2.07 -29.67 9.23
CA GLY A 98 1.47 -28.51 9.91
C GLY A 98 1.67 -27.16 9.23
N ASN A 99 1.85 -27.13 7.92
CA ASN A 99 2.07 -25.90 7.15
C ASN A 99 0.73 -25.20 6.79
N SER A 100 0.78 -23.88 6.59
CA SER A 100 -0.34 -23.10 6.05
C SER A 100 -0.40 -23.17 4.52
N SER A 101 -1.59 -22.98 3.94
CA SER A 101 -1.78 -22.91 2.48
C SER A 101 -0.95 -21.77 1.89
N GLY A 102 -0.35 -21.99 0.71
CA GLY A 102 0.49 -21.02 0.02
C GLY A 102 1.93 -20.92 0.56
N SER A 103 2.31 -21.70 1.58
CA SER A 103 3.70 -21.72 2.10
C SER A 103 4.68 -22.14 0.99
N SER A 104 5.75 -21.37 0.78
CA SER A 104 6.78 -21.69 -0.22
C SER A 104 7.96 -22.40 0.43
N LEU A 105 8.08 -23.71 0.23
CA LEU A 105 9.22 -24.52 0.63
C LEU A 105 10.24 -24.59 -0.51
N VAL A 106 11.46 -24.12 -0.27
CA VAL A 106 12.58 -24.25 -1.19
C VAL A 106 13.59 -25.23 -0.61
N ILE A 107 13.88 -26.33 -1.33
CA ILE A 107 14.93 -27.30 -0.99
C ILE A 107 16.13 -27.08 -1.91
N SER A 108 17.30 -26.83 -1.33
CA SER A 108 18.58 -26.65 -2.02
C SER A 108 19.61 -27.67 -1.50
N PRO A 109 19.74 -28.85 -2.12
CA PRO A 109 20.70 -29.85 -1.69
C PRO A 109 22.14 -29.36 -1.78
N SER A 110 22.94 -29.62 -0.75
CA SER A 110 24.38 -29.30 -0.73
C SER A 110 25.17 -30.34 0.04
N GLY A 111 26.42 -30.62 -0.35
CA GLY A 111 27.34 -31.47 0.40
C GLY A 111 26.76 -32.79 0.91
N THR A 112 27.23 -33.22 2.10
CA THR A 112 26.72 -34.41 2.79
C THR A 112 26.16 -34.00 4.16
N CYS A 113 25.02 -34.57 4.51
CA CYS A 113 24.32 -34.39 5.78
C CYS A 113 25.20 -34.89 6.94
N THR A 114 25.53 -34.00 7.87
CA THR A 114 26.43 -34.25 9.01
C THR A 114 25.74 -33.92 10.33
N GLY A 115 24.57 -34.52 10.55
CA GLY A 115 23.87 -34.50 11.84
C GLY A 115 24.04 -35.82 12.57
N THR A 116 24.21 -35.77 13.90
CA THR A 116 24.30 -36.96 14.77
C THR A 116 23.05 -37.82 14.64
N THR A 117 23.28 -39.12 14.41
CA THR A 117 22.27 -40.17 14.46
C THR A 117 21.57 -40.17 15.82
N GLY A 118 20.28 -39.90 15.83
CA GLY A 118 19.41 -40.18 16.97
C GLY A 118 19.27 -41.69 17.16
N GLY A 119 20.22 -42.29 17.88
CA GLY A 119 20.13 -43.67 18.36
C GLY A 119 19.09 -43.79 19.48
N GLY A 120 18.16 -44.73 19.32
CA GLY A 120 16.93 -44.83 20.10
C GLY A 120 17.09 -45.26 21.57
N SER A 121 15.98 -45.15 22.29
CA SER A 121 15.75 -45.86 23.55
C SER A 121 14.42 -46.60 23.45
N THR A 122 14.48 -47.91 23.64
CA THR A 122 13.34 -48.78 23.86
C THR A 122 12.64 -48.39 25.17
N PRO A 123 11.30 -48.40 25.28
CA PRO A 123 10.65 -48.24 26.57
C PRO A 123 10.71 -49.56 27.34
N SER A 124 11.61 -49.63 28.31
CA SER A 124 11.49 -50.55 29.44
C SER A 124 10.45 -50.00 30.41
N SER A 125 9.55 -50.88 30.84
CA SER A 125 8.47 -50.62 31.78
C SER A 125 9.00 -50.27 33.18
N GLY A 126 8.60 -49.11 33.72
CA GLY A 126 8.62 -48.89 35.18
C GLY A 126 8.74 -47.43 35.62
N GLY A 127 7.74 -46.95 36.36
CA GLY A 127 7.87 -45.82 37.29
C GLY A 127 7.12 -44.55 36.90
N GLY A 128 5.92 -44.36 37.47
CA GLY A 128 5.11 -43.17 37.31
C GLY A 128 5.78 -41.92 37.92
N GLY A 129 6.32 -41.08 37.04
CA GLY A 129 6.39 -39.64 37.26
C GLY A 129 5.45 -38.99 36.26
N THR A 130 4.41 -38.31 36.74
CA THR A 130 3.54 -37.48 35.90
C THR A 130 4.40 -36.49 35.11
N PRO A 131 4.38 -36.51 33.76
CA PRO A 131 5.09 -35.52 32.98
C PRO A 131 4.50 -34.15 33.28
N THR A 132 5.33 -33.23 33.77
CA THR A 132 4.98 -31.83 33.88
C THR A 132 4.62 -31.35 32.46
N PRO A 133 3.44 -30.76 32.24
CA PRO A 133 3.05 -30.27 30.91
C PRO A 133 4.16 -29.36 30.36
N PRO A 134 4.51 -29.45 29.07
CA PRO A 134 5.43 -28.49 28.47
C PRO A 134 4.92 -27.07 28.76
N SER A 135 5.82 -26.20 29.23
CA SER A 135 5.47 -24.82 29.55
C SER A 135 4.88 -24.18 28.29
N PRO A 136 3.72 -23.52 28.38
CA PRO A 136 3.14 -22.81 27.25
C PRO A 136 4.17 -21.82 26.69
N THR A 137 4.54 -22.00 25.42
CA THR A 137 5.52 -21.17 24.71
C THR A 137 4.77 -20.17 23.85
N VAL A 138 5.14 -18.88 23.95
CA VAL A 138 4.56 -17.81 23.14
C VAL A 138 4.66 -18.18 21.65
N PRO A 139 3.56 -18.17 20.87
CA PRO A 139 3.61 -18.40 19.43
C PRO A 139 4.53 -17.41 18.74
N THR A 140 5.52 -17.87 17.98
CA THR A 140 6.48 -17.02 17.26
C THR A 140 6.62 -17.39 15.79
N THR A 141 6.57 -16.42 14.88
CA THR A 141 6.83 -16.61 13.44
C THR A 141 7.78 -15.55 12.86
N SER A 142 8.43 -15.87 11.74
CA SER A 142 9.30 -14.95 10.99
C SER A 142 8.76 -14.59 9.59
N THR A 143 7.47 -14.86 9.36
CA THR A 143 6.77 -14.65 8.08
C THR A 143 5.97 -13.35 8.03
N GLY A 144 5.96 -12.58 9.12
CA GLY A 144 5.06 -11.46 9.30
C GLY A 144 3.62 -11.85 9.64
N GLU A 145 3.30 -13.13 9.86
CA GLU A 145 1.95 -13.57 10.24
C GLU A 145 1.98 -14.55 11.42
N VAL A 146 1.20 -14.31 12.48
CA VAL A 146 1.10 -15.21 13.65
C VAL A 146 -0.32 -15.28 14.19
N THR A 147 -0.72 -16.46 14.68
CA THR A 147 -1.91 -16.59 15.52
C THR A 147 -1.54 -16.32 16.98
N VAL A 148 -2.08 -15.24 17.53
CA VAL A 148 -1.93 -14.83 18.94
C VAL A 148 -3.01 -15.52 19.76
N THR A 149 -2.62 -16.14 20.87
CA THR A 149 -3.57 -16.75 21.83
C THR A 149 -3.84 -15.81 23.00
N VAL A 150 -5.00 -15.95 23.64
CA VAL A 150 -5.35 -15.15 24.83
C VAL A 150 -4.36 -15.38 25.98
N SER A 151 -3.98 -16.64 26.23
CA SER A 151 -3.18 -17.04 27.39
C SER A 151 -1.68 -16.75 27.24
N GLU A 152 -1.16 -16.74 26.02
CA GLU A 152 0.29 -16.66 25.78
C GLU A 152 0.69 -15.39 25.05
N GLY A 153 -0.23 -14.74 24.33
CA GLY A 153 0.09 -13.67 23.40
C GLY A 153 0.64 -14.23 22.09
N GLY A 154 1.56 -13.51 21.47
CA GLY A 154 2.21 -13.97 20.24
C GLY A 154 3.15 -12.92 19.65
N LYS A 155 4.13 -13.38 18.88
CA LYS A 155 5.13 -12.55 18.22
C LYS A 155 5.27 -12.92 16.75
N THR A 156 5.32 -11.93 15.87
CA THR A 156 5.74 -12.14 14.49
C THR A 156 6.78 -11.13 14.07
N THR A 157 7.67 -11.55 13.18
CA THR A 157 8.67 -10.69 12.55
C THR A 157 8.56 -10.86 11.04
N LEU A 158 8.54 -9.77 10.31
CA LEU A 158 8.72 -9.73 8.86
C LEU A 158 10.17 -9.28 8.58
N THR A 159 10.85 -9.96 7.66
CA THR A 159 12.16 -9.51 7.14
C THR A 159 11.97 -9.00 5.72
N THR A 160 12.42 -7.79 5.43
CA THR A 160 12.36 -7.18 4.10
C THR A 160 13.51 -7.66 3.21
N ASP A 161 13.43 -7.38 1.92
CA ASP A 161 14.53 -7.60 0.98
C ASP A 161 15.76 -6.73 1.27
N GLU A 162 15.58 -5.58 1.94
CA GLU A 162 16.65 -4.73 2.50
C GLU A 162 17.32 -5.33 3.75
N SER A 163 17.00 -6.58 4.12
CA SER A 163 17.49 -7.27 5.32
C SER A 163 17.14 -6.58 6.65
N THR A 164 16.22 -5.63 6.63
CA THR A 164 15.63 -5.03 7.84
C THR A 164 14.42 -5.81 8.32
N LYS A 165 14.03 -5.60 9.57
CA LYS A 165 12.96 -6.35 10.21
C LYS A 165 11.93 -5.42 10.82
N ALA A 166 10.68 -5.82 10.76
CA ALA A 166 9.56 -5.21 11.47
C ALA A 166 8.83 -6.31 12.24
N SER A 167 8.57 -6.11 13.52
CA SER A 167 7.93 -7.11 14.37
C SER A 167 6.84 -6.53 15.24
N ALA A 168 5.85 -7.35 15.56
CA ALA A 168 4.83 -7.11 16.57
C ALA A 168 4.86 -8.23 17.61
N GLU A 169 4.88 -7.85 18.88
CA GLU A 169 4.75 -8.73 20.02
C GLU A 169 3.55 -8.29 20.87
N LEU A 170 2.57 -9.18 21.01
CA LEU A 170 1.41 -8.98 21.88
C LEU A 170 1.61 -9.78 23.17
N PRO A 171 1.48 -9.17 24.35
CA PRO A 171 1.56 -9.90 25.61
C PRO A 171 0.29 -10.72 25.88
N ALA A 172 0.40 -11.69 26.79
CA ALA A 172 -0.75 -12.46 27.28
C ALA A 172 -1.86 -11.55 27.82
N ASN A 173 -3.10 -11.93 27.54
CA ASN A 173 -4.34 -11.23 27.89
C ASN A 173 -4.49 -9.83 27.26
N ALA A 174 -3.77 -9.53 26.17
CA ALA A 174 -3.97 -8.31 25.37
C ALA A 174 -5.24 -8.35 24.50
N VAL A 175 -5.80 -9.55 24.30
CA VAL A 175 -6.99 -9.81 23.46
C VAL A 175 -7.94 -10.74 24.21
N SER A 176 -9.24 -10.66 23.90
CA SER A 176 -10.29 -11.49 24.52
C SER A 176 -10.59 -12.78 23.75
N ALA A 177 -10.00 -12.96 22.58
CA ALA A 177 -10.08 -14.16 21.75
C ALA A 177 -8.78 -14.31 20.95
N SER A 178 -8.52 -15.49 20.39
CA SER A 178 -7.38 -15.68 19.49
C SER A 178 -7.54 -14.81 18.24
N ILE A 179 -6.45 -14.16 17.83
CA ILE A 179 -6.42 -13.27 16.66
C ILE A 179 -5.26 -13.64 15.74
N ILE A 180 -5.34 -13.26 14.48
CA ILE A 180 -4.24 -13.33 13.52
C ILE A 180 -3.67 -11.93 13.36
N ILE A 181 -2.38 -11.77 13.65
CA ILE A 181 -1.61 -10.56 13.30
C ILE A 181 -0.95 -10.79 11.96
N LYS A 182 -1.01 -9.80 11.07
CA LYS A 182 -0.28 -9.79 9.80
C LYS A 182 0.42 -8.45 9.58
N ILE A 183 1.69 -8.51 9.16
CA ILE A 183 2.53 -7.39 8.76
C ILE A 183 2.74 -7.51 7.25
N ALA A 184 2.34 -6.49 6.51
CA ALA A 184 2.65 -6.34 5.09
C ALA A 184 3.50 -5.08 4.86
N THR A 185 4.18 -5.02 3.73
CA THR A 185 5.01 -3.87 3.33
C THR A 185 4.44 -3.21 2.09
N SER A 186 4.50 -1.89 2.06
CA SER A 186 4.24 -1.05 0.89
C SER A 186 5.40 -0.09 0.70
N THR A 187 5.71 0.27 -0.55
CA THR A 187 6.76 1.24 -0.84
C THR A 187 6.26 2.67 -0.67
N GLU A 188 7.18 3.60 -0.41
CA GLU A 188 6.86 5.01 -0.15
C GLU A 188 5.87 5.60 -1.17
N GLY A 189 6.22 5.54 -2.46
CA GLY A 189 5.42 6.15 -3.53
C GLY A 189 4.01 5.58 -3.70
N THR A 190 3.74 4.37 -3.20
CA THR A 190 2.38 3.78 -3.26
C THR A 190 1.48 4.30 -2.14
N VAL A 191 2.06 4.71 -1.02
CA VAL A 191 1.31 5.11 0.18
C VAL A 191 1.27 6.62 0.35
N THR A 192 2.37 7.33 0.09
CA THR A 192 2.50 8.77 0.38
C THR A 192 1.58 9.67 -0.43
N GLY A 193 1.11 9.23 -1.60
CA GLY A 193 0.06 9.94 -2.36
C GLY A 193 -1.29 10.02 -1.64
N SER A 194 -1.57 9.08 -0.73
CA SER A 194 -2.77 9.08 0.13
C SER A 194 -2.47 9.42 1.60
N ARG A 195 -1.19 9.35 2.00
CA ARG A 195 -0.71 9.50 3.37
C ARG A 195 0.59 10.32 3.41
N PRO A 196 0.54 11.64 3.15
CA PRO A 196 1.73 12.47 3.02
C PRO A 196 2.54 12.45 4.32
N LEU A 197 3.87 12.33 4.20
CA LEU A 197 4.77 12.32 5.37
C LEU A 197 4.77 13.70 6.08
N PRO A 198 5.01 13.75 7.41
CA PRO A 198 5.14 15.01 8.13
C PRO A 198 6.28 15.88 7.58
N ASN A 199 6.10 17.20 7.60
CA ASN A 199 7.16 18.14 7.22
C ASN A 199 8.44 17.95 8.05
N GLY A 200 9.59 18.04 7.39
CA GLY A 200 10.91 17.87 8.02
C GLY A 200 11.23 16.44 8.43
N ARG A 201 10.48 15.45 7.93
CA ARG A 201 10.71 14.03 8.16
C ARG A 201 10.83 13.30 6.83
N SER A 202 11.77 12.38 6.76
CA SER A 202 11.93 11.47 5.61
C SER A 202 11.84 10.02 6.06
N LEU A 203 11.39 9.15 5.16
CA LEU A 203 11.29 7.73 5.41
C LEU A 203 12.69 7.09 5.56
N VAL A 204 12.87 6.28 6.59
CA VAL A 204 14.07 5.47 6.75
C VAL A 204 13.85 4.13 6.04
N GLY A 205 14.69 3.84 5.04
CA GLY A 205 14.48 2.72 4.12
C GLY A 205 13.32 2.97 3.15
N ASN A 206 12.84 1.93 2.48
CA ASN A 206 11.83 2.07 1.42
C ASN A 206 10.40 1.68 1.86
N TYR A 207 10.21 1.25 3.10
CA TYR A 207 8.99 0.56 3.51
C TYR A 207 8.13 1.29 4.53
N ILE A 208 6.84 1.33 4.22
CA ILE A 208 5.75 1.57 5.16
C ILE A 208 5.09 0.22 5.46
N TYR A 209 4.79 -0.03 6.72
CA TYR A 209 4.33 -1.34 7.19
C TYR A 209 2.84 -1.30 7.54
N ASP A 210 2.04 -2.13 6.91
CA ASP A 210 0.61 -2.31 7.19
C ASP A 210 0.45 -3.44 8.21
N TYR A 211 0.11 -3.08 9.45
CA TYR A 211 -0.19 -4.05 10.49
C TYR A 211 -1.70 -4.23 10.56
N THR A 212 -2.14 -5.49 10.54
CA THR A 212 -3.55 -5.85 10.69
C THR A 212 -3.72 -6.91 11.77
N ALA A 213 -4.86 -6.86 12.47
CA ALA A 213 -5.28 -7.85 13.43
C ALA A 213 -6.70 -8.31 13.08
N THR A 214 -6.91 -9.62 12.96
CA THR A 214 -8.22 -10.18 12.62
C THR A 214 -8.63 -11.33 13.54
N ALA A 215 -9.91 -11.40 13.88
CA ALA A 215 -10.52 -12.52 14.58
C ALA A 215 -11.76 -12.96 13.78
N ASN A 216 -11.81 -14.23 13.35
CA ASN A 216 -12.89 -14.74 12.50
C ASN A 216 -13.15 -13.85 11.27
N SER A 217 -12.06 -13.41 10.60
CA SER A 217 -12.07 -12.50 9.45
C SER A 217 -12.58 -11.07 9.72
N GLN A 218 -12.86 -10.72 10.98
CA GLN A 218 -13.23 -9.35 11.38
C GLN A 218 -12.02 -8.61 11.94
N THR A 219 -11.91 -7.32 11.62
CA THR A 219 -10.82 -6.48 12.13
C THR A 219 -10.93 -6.28 13.64
N VAL A 220 -9.80 -6.39 14.33
CA VAL A 220 -9.65 -6.08 15.76
C VAL A 220 -8.95 -4.73 15.87
N SER A 221 -9.71 -3.71 16.26
CA SER A 221 -9.22 -2.32 16.20
C SER A 221 -8.44 -1.87 17.44
N ASN A 222 -8.54 -2.58 18.57
CA ASN A 222 -7.87 -2.21 19.82
C ASN A 222 -7.50 -3.44 20.66
N PHE A 223 -6.43 -3.30 21.46
CA PHE A 223 -5.93 -4.27 22.42
C PHE A 223 -6.05 -3.73 23.85
N SER A 224 -6.29 -4.62 24.82
CA SER A 224 -6.39 -4.26 26.24
C SER A 224 -5.02 -4.01 26.89
N LYS A 225 -3.93 -4.43 26.24
CA LYS A 225 -2.54 -4.17 26.62
C LYS A 225 -1.75 -3.76 25.39
N ALA A 226 -0.72 -2.95 25.57
CA ALA A 226 0.10 -2.49 24.46
C ALA A 226 0.87 -3.64 23.79
N ALA A 227 0.88 -3.61 22.46
CA ALA A 227 1.79 -4.34 21.61
C ALA A 227 3.16 -3.66 21.60
N THR A 228 4.23 -4.44 21.66
CA THR A 228 5.59 -3.95 21.43
C THR A 228 5.93 -4.11 19.96
N LEU A 229 6.25 -3.00 19.29
CA LEU A 229 6.74 -2.98 17.92
C LEU A 229 8.25 -2.84 17.94
N THR A 230 8.96 -3.63 17.12
CA THR A 230 10.42 -3.47 16.93
C THR A 230 10.75 -3.39 15.46
N PHE A 231 11.49 -2.35 15.08
CA PHE A 231 12.01 -2.11 13.74
C PHE A 231 13.54 -2.14 13.80
N THR A 232 14.19 -2.63 12.74
CA THR A 232 15.65 -2.54 12.59
C THR A 232 15.99 -1.64 11.41
N TYR A 233 17.15 -1.00 11.47
CA TYR A 233 17.72 -0.23 10.36
C TYR A 233 19.17 -0.66 10.13
N THR A 234 19.74 -0.18 9.03
CA THR A 234 21.16 -0.29 8.72
C THR A 234 21.81 1.08 8.76
N ASP A 235 23.11 1.14 9.06
CA ASP A 235 23.87 2.41 9.05
C ASP A 235 23.77 3.10 7.69
N ALA A 236 23.68 2.32 6.60
CA ALA A 236 23.48 2.85 5.26
C ALA A 236 22.16 3.60 5.10
N GLN A 237 21.05 3.06 5.64
CA GLN A 237 19.73 3.69 5.56
C GLN A 237 19.62 4.97 6.39
N ILE A 238 20.41 5.08 7.47
CA ILE A 238 20.41 6.25 8.35
C ILE A 238 21.59 7.19 8.09
N SER A 239 22.39 6.95 7.06
CA SER A 239 23.58 7.76 6.73
C SER A 239 23.27 9.24 6.50
N ALA A 240 22.04 9.55 6.08
CA ALA A 240 21.53 10.91 5.89
C ALA A 240 20.64 11.40 7.05
N PHE A 241 20.57 10.68 8.17
CA PHE A 241 19.63 10.97 9.26
C PHE A 241 20.35 11.26 10.57
N ASP A 242 19.79 12.15 11.39
CA ASP A 242 20.20 12.24 12.78
C ASP A 242 19.54 11.08 13.50
N GLU A 243 20.35 10.09 13.86
CA GLU A 243 19.90 8.86 14.52
C GLU A 243 19.08 9.14 15.80
N SER A 244 19.36 10.25 16.50
CA SER A 244 18.61 10.65 17.70
C SER A 244 17.19 11.11 17.40
N THR A 245 16.90 11.45 16.15
CA THR A 245 15.59 11.96 15.72
C THR A 245 14.67 10.87 15.18
N LEU A 246 15.17 9.66 14.98
CA LEU A 246 14.40 8.54 14.45
C LEU A 246 13.23 8.21 15.38
N LYS A 247 12.02 8.14 14.81
CA LYS A 247 10.81 7.75 15.53
C LYS A 247 9.94 6.83 14.69
N VAL A 248 9.19 5.97 15.38
CA VAL A 248 8.09 5.22 14.78
C VAL A 248 6.87 6.12 14.75
N PHE A 249 6.23 6.22 13.59
CA PHE A 249 4.97 6.92 13.39
C PHE A 249 3.88 5.92 13.03
N TYR A 250 2.64 6.25 13.39
CA TYR A 250 1.45 5.52 12.96
C TYR A 250 0.52 6.44 12.17
N TRP A 251 -0.17 5.90 11.17
CA TRP A 251 -1.19 6.66 10.43
C TRP A 251 -2.50 6.69 11.20
N ARG A 252 -3.00 7.89 11.47
CA ARG A 252 -4.30 8.10 12.10
C ARG A 252 -5.31 8.52 11.04
N GLU A 253 -6.25 7.62 10.74
CA GLU A 253 -7.26 7.85 9.69
C GLU A 253 -8.25 8.98 10.02
N SER A 254 -8.50 9.28 11.30
CA SER A 254 -9.52 10.27 11.71
C SER A 254 -9.23 11.70 11.25
N ASP A 255 -7.95 12.04 11.09
CA ASP A 255 -7.47 13.36 10.71
C ASP A 255 -6.43 13.31 9.58
N SER A 256 -6.20 12.11 9.03
CA SER A 256 -5.27 11.87 7.93
C SER A 256 -3.86 12.38 8.26
N GLN A 257 -3.32 11.98 9.42
CA GLN A 257 -1.99 12.40 9.86
C GLN A 257 -1.14 11.25 10.38
N TRP A 258 0.17 11.33 10.14
CA TRP A 258 1.16 10.52 10.82
C TRP A 258 1.43 11.07 12.22
N VAL A 259 1.24 10.22 13.23
CA VAL A 259 1.42 10.58 14.65
C VAL A 259 2.61 9.82 15.22
N ALA A 260 3.53 10.55 15.85
CA ALA A 260 4.72 9.94 16.44
C ALA A 260 4.35 9.11 17.68
N LEU A 261 4.87 7.88 17.76
CA LEU A 261 4.88 7.10 18.98
C LEU A 261 6.08 7.50 19.85
N THR A 262 5.95 7.25 21.15
CA THR A 262 7.11 7.23 22.03
C THR A 262 8.02 6.10 21.59
N THR A 263 9.23 6.43 21.13
CA THR A 263 10.17 5.49 20.51
C THR A 263 11.47 5.47 21.29
N THR A 264 11.98 4.28 21.55
CA THR A 264 13.32 4.05 22.12
C THR A 264 14.25 3.61 21.00
N VAL A 265 15.35 4.34 20.79
CA VAL A 265 16.39 3.99 19.82
C VAL A 265 17.54 3.28 20.54
N ASN A 266 17.96 2.13 20.02
CA ASN A 266 19.16 1.42 20.45
C ASN A 266 20.18 1.43 19.32
N ALA A 267 21.02 2.47 19.29
CA ALA A 267 22.06 2.68 18.29
C ALA A 267 23.13 1.57 18.25
N ALA A 268 23.35 0.85 19.36
CA ALA A 268 24.32 -0.25 19.37
C ALA A 268 23.83 -1.49 18.61
N ASN A 269 22.50 -1.65 18.48
CA ASN A 269 21.87 -2.80 17.82
C ASN A 269 21.08 -2.41 16.57
N ASN A 270 21.12 -1.13 16.20
CA ASN A 270 20.33 -0.54 15.12
C ASN A 270 18.84 -0.88 15.19
N THR A 271 18.24 -0.71 16.38
CA THR A 271 16.81 -1.01 16.59
C THR A 271 16.01 0.17 17.14
N LEU A 272 14.75 0.23 16.75
CA LEU A 272 13.74 1.10 17.36
C LEU A 272 12.65 0.25 17.99
N THR A 273 12.22 0.63 19.19
CA THR A 273 11.09 0.00 19.88
C THR A 273 10.03 1.04 20.21
N ALA A 274 8.76 0.72 19.94
CA ALA A 274 7.61 1.55 20.27
C ALA A 274 6.44 0.69 20.78
N GLU A 275 5.51 1.30 21.50
CA GLU A 275 4.32 0.61 22.02
C GLU A 275 3.03 1.19 21.40
N THR A 276 2.06 0.33 21.11
CA THR A 276 0.75 0.74 20.59
C THR A 276 -0.37 -0.19 21.07
N THR A 277 -1.59 0.32 21.20
CA THR A 277 -2.79 -0.48 21.53
C THR A 277 -3.66 -0.79 20.31
N HIS A 278 -3.22 -0.43 19.10
CA HIS A 278 -3.96 -0.64 17.87
C HIS A 278 -2.98 -0.82 16.70
N PHE A 279 -3.48 -1.41 15.61
CA PHE A 279 -2.72 -1.55 14.37
C PHE A 279 -3.31 -0.70 13.24
N THR A 280 -2.42 -0.28 12.35
CA THR A 280 -2.62 0.63 11.22
C THR A 280 -1.35 0.56 10.36
N TYR A 281 -1.10 1.57 9.52
CA TYR A 281 0.18 1.81 8.89
C TYR A 281 1.20 2.38 9.88
N PHE A 282 2.41 1.83 9.87
CA PHE A 282 3.55 2.31 10.64
C PHE A 282 4.73 2.64 9.71
N ALA A 283 5.49 3.66 10.07
CA ALA A 283 6.70 4.07 9.35
C ALA A 283 7.79 4.49 10.33
N VAL A 284 9.06 4.22 9.99
CA VAL A 284 10.21 4.77 10.70
C VAL A 284 10.62 6.04 9.98
N LEU A 285 10.50 7.19 10.66
CA LEU A 285 10.83 8.49 10.08
C LEU A 285 11.91 9.18 10.90
N GLY A 286 12.92 9.69 10.21
CA GLY A 286 13.98 10.50 10.80
C GLY A 286 13.90 11.95 10.34
N ALA A 287 14.47 12.86 11.13
CA ALA A 287 14.93 14.11 10.56
C ALA A 287 16.25 13.85 9.86
N VAL A 288 16.37 14.35 8.65
CA VAL A 288 17.68 14.57 8.05
C VAL A 288 18.29 15.69 8.89
N PRO A 289 19.47 15.52 9.55
CA PRO A 289 20.12 16.65 10.20
C PRO A 289 20.25 17.69 9.12
N ASP A 290 19.85 18.95 9.40
CA ASP A 290 20.10 20.05 8.46
C ASP A 290 21.47 19.82 7.88
N ALA A 291 21.50 19.59 6.56
CA ALA A 291 22.73 19.20 5.89
C ALA A 291 23.79 20.16 6.42
N ILE A 292 24.87 19.60 6.96
CA ILE A 292 26.09 20.40 7.09
C ILE A 292 26.36 20.81 5.66
N GLU A 293 25.93 22.01 5.30
CA GLU A 293 26.36 22.69 4.10
C GLU A 293 27.88 22.56 4.17
N GLU A 294 28.47 21.78 3.27
CA GLU A 294 29.92 21.89 3.05
C GLU A 294 30.22 23.37 2.97
N GLU A 295 31.22 23.86 3.72
CA GLU A 295 31.51 25.29 3.77
C GLU A 295 31.72 25.84 2.36
N VAL A 296 30.64 26.35 1.78
CA VAL A 296 30.64 27.27 0.66
C VAL A 296 31.26 28.53 1.25
N PRO A 297 32.33 29.07 0.63
CA PRO A 297 33.02 30.23 1.18
C PRO A 297 32.00 31.33 1.41
N THR A 298 31.90 31.80 2.65
CA THR A 298 30.99 32.86 3.15
C THR A 298 30.42 33.73 2.03
N GLU A 299 29.30 33.30 1.45
CA GLU A 299 28.50 34.13 0.59
C GLU A 299 27.57 34.91 1.50
N THR A 300 27.67 36.23 1.38
CA THR A 300 26.70 37.24 1.81
C THR A 300 25.28 36.65 1.82
N PRO A 301 24.47 36.84 2.87
CA PRO A 301 23.14 36.22 2.96
C PRO A 301 22.37 36.41 1.66
N ALA A 302 22.02 35.31 1.00
CA ALA A 302 21.11 35.34 -0.14
C ALA A 302 19.84 36.04 0.33
N GLU A 303 19.44 37.10 -0.37
CA GLU A 303 18.21 37.83 -0.09
C GLU A 303 17.05 36.83 0.02
N GLU A 304 16.32 36.90 1.12
CA GLU A 304 15.06 36.17 1.29
C GLU A 304 14.19 36.46 0.06
N VAL A 305 13.81 35.43 -0.71
CA VAL A 305 13.03 35.62 -1.93
C VAL A 305 11.69 36.26 -1.54
N VAL A 306 11.56 37.55 -1.80
CA VAL A 306 10.36 38.32 -1.44
C VAL A 306 9.27 37.99 -2.44
N ILE A 307 8.29 37.20 -2.00
CA ILE A 307 7.09 36.88 -2.78
C ILE A 307 6.01 37.93 -2.55
N SER A 308 5.56 38.53 -3.65
CA SER A 308 4.51 39.54 -3.71
C SER A 308 3.17 38.96 -4.17
N ASP A 309 2.09 39.71 -3.95
CA ASP A 309 0.76 39.38 -4.48
C ASP A 309 0.78 39.32 -6.01
N GLY A 310 0.23 38.25 -6.58
CA GLY A 310 0.24 38.01 -8.03
C GLY A 310 1.52 37.37 -8.58
N ASP A 311 2.50 37.05 -7.74
CA ASP A 311 3.70 36.34 -8.20
C ASP A 311 3.40 34.90 -8.64
N LEU A 312 4.18 34.44 -9.61
CA LEU A 312 4.15 33.07 -10.10
C LEU A 312 5.25 32.29 -9.39
N ILE A 313 4.90 31.14 -8.83
CA ILE A 313 5.82 30.30 -8.07
C ILE A 313 5.75 28.85 -8.55
N LYS A 314 6.89 28.14 -8.47
CA LYS A 314 6.96 26.69 -8.67
C LYS A 314 7.95 26.05 -7.69
N ASN A 315 7.81 24.74 -7.46
CA ASN A 315 8.81 23.97 -6.74
C ASN A 315 9.50 23.01 -7.72
N PRO A 316 10.69 23.34 -8.24
CA PRO A 316 11.39 22.48 -9.20
C PRO A 316 11.82 21.13 -8.59
N ASN A 317 11.83 21.02 -7.26
CA ASN A 317 12.21 19.80 -6.54
C ASN A 317 11.00 18.95 -6.12
N ALA A 318 9.78 19.30 -6.52
CA ALA A 318 8.60 18.49 -6.23
C ALA A 318 8.67 17.13 -6.97
N SER A 319 8.08 16.08 -6.40
CA SER A 319 8.14 14.75 -6.99
C SER A 319 7.19 14.59 -8.18
N GLY A 320 7.59 13.80 -9.17
CA GLY A 320 6.72 13.42 -10.29
C GLY A 320 6.36 14.59 -11.21
N LEU A 321 5.08 14.70 -11.58
CA LEU A 321 4.60 15.77 -12.45
C LEU A 321 4.42 17.11 -11.74
N ALA A 322 4.36 17.11 -10.40
CA ALA A 322 4.15 18.34 -9.62
C ALA A 322 5.32 19.35 -9.73
N GLN A 323 6.50 18.91 -10.18
CA GLN A 323 7.63 19.82 -10.46
C GLN A 323 7.34 20.80 -11.61
N PHE A 324 6.34 20.50 -12.44
CA PHE A 324 5.92 21.34 -13.56
C PHE A 324 4.73 22.24 -13.21
N ASP A 325 4.13 22.08 -12.02
CA ASP A 325 2.99 22.87 -11.60
C ASP A 325 3.42 24.30 -11.29
N ILE A 326 2.73 25.27 -11.89
CA ILE A 326 2.89 26.69 -11.61
C ILE A 326 1.69 27.17 -10.81
N TYR A 327 1.95 27.93 -9.77
CA TYR A 327 0.92 28.55 -8.95
C TYR A 327 0.99 30.06 -9.03
N ILE A 328 -0.18 30.70 -9.05
CA ILE A 328 -0.30 32.14 -8.83
C ILE A 328 -0.56 32.41 -7.35
N VAL A 329 0.17 33.36 -6.78
CA VAL A 329 0.09 33.77 -5.38
C VAL A 329 -1.00 34.81 -5.20
N LYS A 330 -1.73 34.70 -4.07
CA LYS A 330 -2.62 35.74 -3.58
C LYS A 330 -2.39 36.02 -2.10
N LEU A 331 -2.14 37.27 -1.75
CA LEU A 331 -1.92 37.74 -0.39
C LEU A 331 -3.08 38.65 0.02
N VAL A 332 -3.75 38.30 1.12
CA VAL A 332 -4.86 39.12 1.67
C VAL A 332 -4.64 39.34 3.16
N GLY A 333 -4.12 40.52 3.52
CA GLY A 333 -3.69 40.80 4.88
C GLY A 333 -2.58 39.84 5.30
N SER A 334 -2.81 39.05 6.36
CA SER A 334 -1.89 38.00 6.80
C SER A 334 -2.10 36.64 6.13
N LYS A 335 -3.15 36.48 5.32
CA LYS A 335 -3.47 35.21 4.66
C LYS A 335 -2.66 35.06 3.38
N LYS A 336 -2.14 33.86 3.15
CA LYS A 336 -1.35 33.47 1.98
C LYS A 336 -2.05 32.36 1.24
N PHE A 337 -2.39 32.59 -0.02
CA PHE A 337 -3.01 31.61 -0.89
C PHE A 337 -2.18 31.37 -2.14
N LYS A 338 -2.35 30.18 -2.72
CA LYS A 338 -1.83 29.84 -4.04
C LYS A 338 -2.91 29.14 -4.86
N ARG A 339 -2.93 29.30 -6.18
CA ARG A 339 -3.83 28.56 -7.07
C ARG A 339 -3.05 27.97 -8.23
N LEU A 340 -3.29 26.70 -8.52
CA LEU A 340 -2.73 26.03 -9.69
C LEU A 340 -3.19 26.72 -10.99
N ILE A 341 -2.25 27.01 -11.88
CA ILE A 341 -2.53 27.34 -13.27
C ILE A 341 -2.59 26.03 -14.04
N LEU A 342 -3.80 25.66 -14.48
CA LEU A 342 -4.13 24.29 -14.89
C LEU A 342 -3.28 23.74 -16.05
N SER A 343 -2.92 24.60 -17.00
CA SER A 343 -2.22 24.18 -18.20
C SER A 343 -1.46 25.35 -18.84
N PRO A 344 -0.48 25.06 -19.72
CA PRO A 344 0.24 26.08 -20.48
C PRO A 344 -0.69 27.01 -21.26
N HIS A 345 -1.80 26.48 -21.80
CA HIS A 345 -2.77 27.30 -22.54
C HIS A 345 -3.47 28.35 -21.64
N VAL A 346 -3.76 27.99 -20.39
CA VAL A 346 -4.31 28.92 -19.41
C VAL A 346 -3.26 29.95 -19.03
N PHE A 347 -2.02 29.51 -18.77
CA PHE A 347 -0.90 30.38 -18.42
C PHE A 347 -0.68 31.47 -19.48
N GLU A 348 -0.51 31.07 -20.74
CA GLU A 348 -0.24 31.98 -21.86
C GLU A 348 -1.40 32.93 -22.20
N SER A 349 -2.61 32.66 -21.68
CA SER A 349 -3.76 33.54 -21.83
C SER A 349 -3.64 34.84 -21.00
N TYR A 350 -2.73 34.87 -20.01
CA TYR A 350 -2.50 36.01 -19.14
C TYR A 350 -1.28 36.82 -19.58
N GLY A 351 -1.51 37.83 -20.43
CA GLY A 351 -0.43 38.69 -20.93
C GLY A 351 0.31 39.50 -19.85
N HIS A 352 -0.24 39.62 -18.64
CA HIS A 352 0.39 40.35 -17.53
C HIS A 352 1.34 39.49 -16.71
N PHE A 353 1.46 38.19 -17.01
CA PHE A 353 2.45 37.31 -16.39
C PHE A 353 3.87 37.61 -16.86
N ASP A 354 4.00 38.13 -18.09
CA ASP A 354 5.23 38.70 -18.64
C ASP A 354 5.46 40.09 -18.02
N LYS A 355 6.15 40.11 -16.87
CA LYS A 355 6.37 41.34 -16.08
C LYS A 355 7.45 42.22 -16.72
N ASN A 356 8.41 41.60 -17.40
CA ASN A 356 9.56 42.29 -17.99
C ASN A 356 9.31 42.70 -19.46
N GLY A 357 8.27 42.16 -20.09
CA GLY A 357 7.87 42.45 -21.47
C GLY A 357 8.80 41.82 -22.51
N ASP A 358 9.54 40.76 -22.18
CA ASP A 358 10.53 40.13 -23.05
C ASP A 358 9.90 39.26 -24.16
N GLY A 359 8.59 39.04 -24.08
CA GLY A 359 7.80 38.31 -25.07
C GLY A 359 7.69 36.81 -24.81
N ASP A 360 8.23 36.32 -23.69
CA ASP A 360 8.19 34.92 -23.30
C ASP A 360 6.87 34.48 -22.65
N LYS A 361 5.89 35.38 -22.46
CA LYS A 361 4.59 35.10 -21.81
C LYS A 361 4.65 34.87 -20.29
N GLY A 362 5.74 35.22 -19.63
CA GLY A 362 5.93 35.13 -18.18
C GLY A 362 6.61 33.86 -17.70
N TRP A 363 7.13 33.00 -18.60
CA TRP A 363 7.76 31.73 -18.21
C TRP A 363 9.06 31.94 -17.41
N ASN A 364 9.82 33.00 -17.70
CA ASN A 364 11.03 33.41 -16.99
C ASN A 364 10.71 34.22 -15.72
N ASP A 365 9.47 34.69 -15.56
CA ASP A 365 9.00 35.41 -14.38
C ASP A 365 8.47 34.48 -13.27
N VAL A 366 8.54 33.15 -13.49
CA VAL A 366 8.18 32.14 -12.49
C VAL A 366 9.33 31.97 -11.49
N THR A 367 9.03 32.21 -10.22
CA THR A 367 9.99 32.13 -9.12
C THR A 367 10.11 30.70 -8.58
N ASP A 368 11.33 30.17 -8.53
CA ASP A 368 11.62 28.90 -7.88
C ASP A 368 11.60 29.06 -6.36
N ILE A 369 10.80 28.24 -5.68
CA ILE A 369 10.73 28.20 -4.22
C ILE A 369 10.85 26.77 -3.70
N ASN A 370 11.31 26.63 -2.45
CA ASN A 370 11.37 25.33 -1.79
C ASN A 370 9.97 24.87 -1.31
N GLN A 371 9.86 23.57 -0.99
CA GLN A 371 8.60 22.96 -0.54
C GLN A 371 8.04 23.62 0.73
N ALA A 372 8.90 24.00 1.68
CA ALA A 372 8.47 24.64 2.92
C ALA A 372 7.78 26.00 2.66
N THR A 373 8.34 26.80 1.76
CA THR A 373 7.75 28.06 1.32
C THR A 373 6.44 27.80 0.58
N MET A 374 6.42 26.81 -0.31
CA MET A 374 5.24 26.39 -1.06
C MET A 374 4.09 25.97 -0.12
N ASP A 375 4.38 25.24 0.96
CA ASP A 375 3.38 24.76 1.95
C ASP A 375 2.89 25.86 2.90
N SER A 376 3.58 27.00 2.98
CA SER A 376 3.12 28.17 3.73
C SER A 376 1.90 28.86 3.11
N TYR A 377 1.55 28.51 1.86
CA TYR A 377 0.38 29.02 1.13
C TYR A 377 -0.75 27.99 1.15
N THR A 378 -1.95 28.44 1.51
CA THR A 378 -3.17 27.63 1.37
C THR A 378 -3.57 27.51 -0.10
N THR A 379 -3.68 26.29 -0.62
CA THR A 379 -4.17 26.08 -1.98
C THR A 379 -5.64 26.48 -2.08
N SER A 380 -5.97 27.38 -2.98
CA SER A 380 -7.34 27.74 -3.32
C SER A 380 -7.78 27.02 -4.58
N ASP A 381 -9.00 26.49 -4.53
CA ASP A 381 -9.74 25.98 -5.67
C ASP A 381 -10.96 26.85 -6.00
N LEU A 382 -11.01 28.08 -5.48
CA LEU A 382 -12.13 28.99 -5.68
C LEU A 382 -11.79 30.05 -6.71
N ILE A 383 -12.65 30.17 -7.72
CA ILE A 383 -12.52 31.15 -8.79
C ILE A 383 -13.83 31.92 -9.02
N ARG A 384 -13.70 33.09 -9.62
CA ARG A 384 -14.78 33.87 -10.20
C ARG A 384 -14.28 34.47 -11.50
N GLU A 385 -15.02 34.32 -12.59
CA GLU A 385 -14.64 35.02 -13.83
C GLU A 385 -14.93 36.51 -13.67
N VAL A 386 -14.07 37.38 -14.23
CA VAL A 386 -14.13 38.85 -14.01
C VAL A 386 -15.51 39.45 -14.32
N ASN A 387 -16.24 38.90 -15.29
CA ASN A 387 -17.57 39.35 -15.70
C ASN A 387 -18.72 38.45 -15.19
N ASP A 388 -18.45 37.53 -14.26
CA ASP A 388 -19.42 36.62 -13.68
C ASP A 388 -19.53 36.84 -12.16
N THR A 389 -20.75 36.81 -11.63
CA THR A 389 -20.98 36.88 -10.18
C THR A 389 -20.83 35.53 -9.50
N ARG A 390 -20.83 34.43 -10.26
CA ARG A 390 -20.76 33.06 -9.74
C ARG A 390 -19.36 32.72 -9.27
N VAL A 391 -19.28 32.13 -8.08
CA VAL A 391 -18.06 31.52 -7.56
C VAL A 391 -18.11 30.03 -7.88
N TYR A 392 -17.03 29.52 -8.47
CA TYR A 392 -16.90 28.10 -8.77
C TYR A 392 -15.81 27.49 -7.89
N LYS A 393 -16.04 26.23 -7.49
CA LYS A 393 -15.02 25.34 -6.97
C LYS A 393 -14.44 24.52 -8.11
N LEU A 394 -13.11 24.41 -8.15
CA LEU A 394 -12.36 23.69 -9.16
C LEU A 394 -11.93 22.32 -8.65
N THR A 395 -11.89 21.36 -9.57
CA THR A 395 -11.25 20.06 -9.36
C THR A 395 -10.34 19.81 -10.56
N ALA A 396 -9.04 19.73 -10.33
CA ALA A 396 -8.07 19.42 -11.37
C ALA A 396 -8.04 17.91 -11.69
N ASP A 397 -7.82 17.58 -12.96
CA ASP A 397 -7.63 16.22 -13.49
C ASP A 397 -6.62 16.29 -14.64
N GLY A 398 -5.34 16.37 -14.28
CA GLY A 398 -4.26 16.71 -15.22
C GLY A 398 -4.40 18.13 -15.78
N ASP A 399 -4.21 18.29 -17.09
CA ASP A 399 -4.34 19.57 -17.81
C ASP A 399 -5.81 20.00 -18.07
N THR A 400 -6.78 19.25 -17.51
CA THR A 400 -8.20 19.57 -17.54
C THR A 400 -8.81 19.50 -16.14
N GLY A 401 -10.11 19.69 -16.02
CA GLY A 401 -10.79 19.58 -14.75
C GLY A 401 -12.28 19.85 -14.83
N ALA A 402 -12.89 19.94 -13.65
CA ALA A 402 -14.28 20.33 -13.48
C ALA A 402 -14.40 21.64 -12.69
N LYS A 403 -15.42 22.44 -13.04
CA LYS A 403 -15.87 23.60 -12.26
C LYS A 403 -17.29 23.37 -11.78
N GLN A 404 -17.54 23.58 -10.50
CA GLN A 404 -18.84 23.40 -9.87
C GLN A 404 -19.30 24.72 -9.29
N TRP A 405 -20.48 25.21 -9.68
CA TRP A 405 -20.98 26.47 -9.14
C TRP A 405 -21.34 26.29 -7.66
N LEU A 406 -20.81 27.15 -6.80
CA LEU A 406 -21.27 27.28 -5.42
C LEU A 406 -22.59 28.05 -5.41
N ASN A 407 -23.68 27.35 -5.72
CA ASN A 407 -25.04 27.88 -5.71
C ASN A 407 -25.59 27.93 -4.28
N MET A 408 -25.07 28.88 -3.51
CA MET A 408 -25.41 29.08 -2.11
C MET A 408 -25.38 30.56 -1.73
N SER A 409 -25.99 30.90 -0.59
CA SER A 409 -25.91 32.26 -0.07
C SER A 409 -24.50 32.55 0.49
N ALA A 410 -24.15 33.83 0.63
CA ALA A 410 -22.88 34.22 1.25
C ALA A 410 -22.75 33.73 2.72
N ASN A 411 -23.89 33.63 3.42
CA ASN A 411 -23.94 33.05 4.76
C ASN A 411 -23.57 31.57 4.72
N ASP A 412 -24.17 30.80 3.80
CA ASP A 412 -23.90 29.37 3.67
C ASP A 412 -22.47 29.10 3.19
N PHE A 413 -21.96 29.93 2.28
CA PHE A 413 -20.57 29.90 1.84
C PHE A 413 -19.61 29.99 3.05
N SER A 414 -19.87 30.95 3.94
CA SER A 414 -19.07 31.15 5.15
C SER A 414 -19.26 30.01 6.16
N VAL A 415 -20.50 29.54 6.37
CA VAL A 415 -20.82 28.42 7.29
C VAL A 415 -20.19 27.10 6.83
N LYS A 416 -20.04 26.90 5.52
CA LYS A 416 -19.35 25.75 4.93
C LYS A 416 -17.83 25.85 5.00
N GLY A 417 -17.28 26.95 5.54
CA GLY A 417 -15.85 27.15 5.72
C GLY A 417 -15.12 27.62 4.47
N TYR A 418 -15.82 28.06 3.42
CA TYR A 418 -15.16 28.69 2.29
C TYR A 418 -14.67 30.09 2.66
N ASP A 419 -13.49 30.45 2.19
CA ASP A 419 -12.89 31.75 2.43
C ASP A 419 -13.06 32.66 1.20
N ALA A 420 -13.76 33.78 1.37
CA ALA A 420 -13.96 34.73 0.27
C ALA A 420 -12.64 35.35 -0.20
N ASP A 421 -11.66 35.44 0.70
CA ASP A 421 -10.33 35.96 0.39
C ASP A 421 -9.54 35.01 -0.53
N SER A 422 -9.89 33.71 -0.57
CA SER A 422 -9.23 32.75 -1.43
C SER A 422 -9.77 32.74 -2.87
N ILE A 423 -10.82 33.50 -3.19
CA ILE A 423 -11.41 33.54 -4.54
C ILE A 423 -10.48 34.26 -5.52
N TYR A 424 -10.04 33.59 -6.59
CA TYR A 424 -9.26 34.20 -7.67
C TYR A 424 -10.18 34.74 -8.76
N ASN A 425 -9.96 35.99 -9.18
CA ASN A 425 -10.62 36.52 -10.36
C ASN A 425 -9.86 36.03 -11.61
N ILE A 426 -10.54 35.36 -12.54
CA ILE A 426 -9.92 34.73 -13.71
C ILE A 426 -10.54 35.22 -15.02
N ASN A 427 -9.86 34.99 -16.15
CA ASN A 427 -10.41 35.27 -17.48
C ASN A 427 -11.31 34.12 -17.99
N ALA A 428 -11.94 34.34 -19.15
CA ALA A 428 -12.81 33.34 -19.77
C ALA A 428 -12.07 32.07 -20.22
N THR A 429 -10.84 32.19 -20.74
CA THR A 429 -10.01 31.07 -21.20
C THR A 429 -9.71 30.10 -20.06
N ASP A 430 -9.31 30.63 -18.90
CA ASP A 430 -9.05 29.87 -17.67
C ASP A 430 -10.32 29.15 -17.21
N ARG A 431 -11.46 29.87 -17.14
CA ARG A 431 -12.76 29.28 -16.79
C ARG A 431 -13.13 28.14 -17.74
N ASP A 432 -12.92 28.31 -19.04
CA ASP A 432 -13.39 27.39 -20.08
C ASP A 432 -12.46 26.18 -20.27
N ALA A 433 -11.26 26.19 -19.67
CA ALA A 433 -10.41 25.00 -19.53
C ALA A 433 -11.04 23.91 -18.64
N TYR A 434 -12.01 24.28 -17.79
CA TYR A 434 -12.74 23.36 -16.92
C TYR A 434 -14.11 22.99 -17.50
N THR A 435 -14.46 21.71 -17.45
CA THR A 435 -15.80 21.20 -17.78
C THR A 435 -16.81 21.53 -16.67
N ALA A 436 -18.09 21.74 -17.00
CA ALA A 436 -19.10 22.00 -15.98
C ALA A 436 -19.41 20.71 -15.19
N GLY A 437 -19.24 20.76 -13.88
CA GLY A 437 -19.68 19.73 -12.94
C GLY A 437 -21.05 20.06 -12.32
N LEU A 438 -21.49 19.21 -11.38
CA LEU A 438 -22.74 19.45 -10.64
C LEU A 438 -22.57 20.59 -9.65
N ASP A 439 -23.56 21.48 -9.56
CA ASP A 439 -23.56 22.61 -8.62
C ASP A 439 -23.55 22.12 -7.16
N ILE A 440 -22.88 22.90 -6.30
CA ILE A 440 -22.82 22.68 -4.85
C ILE A 440 -23.80 23.65 -4.19
N THR A 441 -24.76 23.14 -3.41
CA THR A 441 -25.80 23.95 -2.75
C THR A 441 -25.64 24.01 -1.22
N ALA A 442 -26.30 24.99 -0.60
CA ALA A 442 -26.20 25.31 0.83
C ALA A 442 -26.63 24.18 1.78
N SER A 443 -27.72 23.49 1.43
CA SER A 443 -28.23 22.37 2.23
C SER A 443 -27.24 21.22 2.14
N GLY A 444 -26.65 20.84 3.27
CA GLY A 444 -25.84 19.63 3.40
C GLY A 444 -26.63 18.32 3.26
N THR A 445 -27.65 18.30 2.40
CA THR A 445 -28.04 17.07 1.73
C THR A 445 -27.14 16.99 0.50
N SER A 446 -26.47 15.85 0.33
CA SER A 446 -25.84 15.47 -0.95
C SER A 446 -26.69 16.00 -2.11
N PRO A 447 -26.07 16.54 -3.19
CA PRO A 447 -26.82 17.09 -4.32
C PRO A 447 -27.90 16.08 -4.66
N ILE A 448 -29.13 16.52 -4.92
CA ILE A 448 -30.17 15.68 -5.53
C ILE A 448 -29.47 14.84 -6.58
N LEU A 449 -29.25 13.59 -6.21
CA LEU A 449 -28.37 12.71 -6.94
C LEU A 449 -29.13 12.57 -8.26
N ASN A 450 -28.52 12.94 -9.38
CA ASN A 450 -28.98 12.45 -10.67
C ASN A 450 -28.80 10.94 -10.57
N THR A 451 -29.74 10.23 -9.97
CA THR A 451 -29.64 8.80 -9.75
C THR A 451 -30.27 8.11 -10.93
N ILE A 452 -29.80 6.89 -11.13
CA ILE A 452 -30.54 5.92 -11.92
C ILE A 452 -31.05 4.86 -10.96
N ILE A 453 -32.29 4.41 -11.18
CA ILE A 453 -32.82 3.20 -10.57
C ILE A 453 -32.76 2.06 -11.59
N ILE A 454 -32.23 0.92 -11.16
CA ILE A 454 -32.18 -0.28 -11.98
C ILE A 454 -33.57 -0.94 -12.00
N LYS A 455 -34.11 -1.18 -13.19
CA LYS A 455 -35.48 -1.69 -13.40
C LYS A 455 -35.54 -3.20 -13.69
N VAL A 456 -34.41 -3.84 -13.90
CA VAL A 456 -34.28 -5.27 -14.25
C VAL A 456 -33.52 -6.04 -13.19
N SER A 457 -33.82 -7.34 -13.04
CA SER A 457 -33.23 -8.22 -12.01
C SER A 457 -31.70 -8.20 -11.98
N THR A 458 -31.08 -8.09 -13.15
CA THR A 458 -29.62 -8.00 -13.29
C THR A 458 -29.27 -7.14 -14.50
N LEU A 459 -28.44 -6.13 -14.29
CA LEU A 459 -27.87 -5.28 -15.34
C LEU A 459 -26.34 -5.32 -15.25
N ARG A 460 -25.68 -5.45 -16.40
CA ARG A 460 -24.21 -5.52 -16.47
C ARG A 460 -23.61 -4.12 -16.54
N VAL A 461 -22.57 -3.88 -15.76
CA VAL A 461 -21.73 -2.68 -15.81
C VAL A 461 -20.47 -3.04 -16.58
N ARG A 462 -20.20 -2.30 -17.66
CA ARG A 462 -19.15 -2.60 -18.65
C ARG A 462 -18.05 -1.55 -18.68
N SER A 463 -16.89 -1.90 -19.22
CA SER A 463 -15.75 -0.97 -19.35
C SER A 463 -15.99 0.16 -20.36
N LEU A 464 -16.81 -0.07 -21.38
CA LEU A 464 -17.17 0.90 -22.43
C LEU A 464 -18.70 1.01 -22.57
N PRO A 465 -19.24 2.15 -23.07
CA PRO A 465 -20.65 2.30 -23.40
C PRO A 465 -21.00 1.55 -24.71
N SER A 466 -20.75 0.24 -24.73
CA SER A 466 -20.97 -0.67 -25.85
C SER A 466 -21.24 -2.09 -25.35
N LEU A 467 -21.97 -2.87 -26.15
CA LEU A 467 -22.21 -4.29 -25.87
C LEU A 467 -20.92 -5.13 -25.97
N ASP A 468 -19.91 -4.63 -26.68
CA ASP A 468 -18.59 -5.26 -26.83
C ASP A 468 -17.64 -4.96 -25.64
N GLY A 469 -18.01 -4.03 -24.75
CA GLY A 469 -17.21 -3.72 -23.56
C GLY A 469 -17.20 -4.88 -22.57
N GLU A 470 -16.05 -5.13 -21.94
CA GLU A 470 -15.89 -6.17 -20.91
C GLU A 470 -16.83 -5.91 -19.73
N VAL A 471 -17.41 -6.98 -19.17
CA VAL A 471 -18.29 -6.89 -18.00
C VAL A 471 -17.42 -6.77 -16.75
N LEU A 472 -17.47 -5.61 -16.10
CA LEU A 472 -16.69 -5.32 -14.90
C LEU A 472 -17.42 -5.77 -13.63
N THR A 473 -18.73 -5.53 -13.58
CA THR A 473 -19.59 -5.93 -12.45
C THR A 473 -21.06 -6.01 -12.87
N GLN A 474 -21.95 -6.34 -11.94
CA GLN A 474 -23.39 -6.41 -12.14
C GLN A 474 -24.13 -5.67 -11.02
N VAL A 475 -25.30 -5.15 -11.36
CA VAL A 475 -26.19 -4.42 -10.45
C VAL A 475 -27.61 -5.00 -10.57
N SER A 476 -28.41 -4.85 -9.52
CA SER A 476 -29.70 -5.54 -9.34
C SER A 476 -30.88 -4.58 -9.30
N GLN A 477 -32.08 -5.11 -9.57
CA GLN A 477 -33.31 -4.33 -9.59
C GLN A 477 -33.54 -3.58 -8.28
N GLY A 478 -33.97 -2.32 -8.38
CA GLY A 478 -34.29 -1.46 -7.24
C GLY A 478 -33.06 -0.76 -6.65
N GLU A 479 -31.84 -1.14 -7.06
CA GLU A 479 -30.64 -0.43 -6.66
C GLU A 479 -30.59 0.95 -7.32
N VAL A 480 -30.06 1.92 -6.56
CA VAL A 480 -30.01 3.32 -6.94
C VAL A 480 -28.55 3.76 -6.96
N TYR A 481 -28.11 4.32 -8.08
CA TYR A 481 -26.73 4.72 -8.30
C TYR A 481 -26.62 6.15 -8.81
N ASN A 482 -25.54 6.83 -8.47
CA ASN A 482 -25.25 8.16 -8.99
C ASN A 482 -24.88 8.08 -10.48
N LEU A 483 -25.56 8.85 -11.31
CA LEU A 483 -25.24 9.05 -12.73
C LEU A 483 -24.04 9.99 -12.84
N LEU A 484 -22.90 9.42 -13.21
CA LEU A 484 -21.66 10.16 -13.41
C LEU A 484 -21.60 10.76 -14.83
N LYS A 485 -22.15 10.04 -15.82
CA LYS A 485 -22.15 10.47 -17.23
C LYS A 485 -23.22 9.72 -18.02
N GLU A 486 -23.74 10.33 -19.09
CA GLU A 486 -24.62 9.68 -20.05
C GLU A 486 -24.04 9.78 -21.47
N GLN A 487 -24.15 8.69 -22.24
CA GLN A 487 -23.72 8.67 -23.64
C GLN A 487 -24.51 7.62 -24.42
N ASN A 488 -25.24 8.05 -25.47
CA ASN A 488 -25.90 7.16 -26.44
C ASN A 488 -26.72 5.99 -25.81
N GLY A 489 -27.51 6.26 -24.76
CA GLY A 489 -28.28 5.21 -24.07
C GLY A 489 -27.49 4.40 -23.05
N TRP A 490 -26.34 4.90 -22.61
CA TRP A 490 -25.52 4.32 -21.54
C TRP A 490 -25.35 5.30 -20.40
N TYR A 491 -25.37 4.75 -19.18
CA TYR A 491 -25.18 5.48 -17.94
C TYR A 491 -23.90 5.02 -17.24
N LYS A 492 -23.01 5.96 -16.93
CA LYS A 492 -21.78 5.70 -16.17
C LYS A 492 -22.09 5.80 -14.68
N ILE A 493 -21.75 4.76 -13.92
CA ILE A 493 -21.98 4.65 -12.48
C ILE A 493 -20.76 4.06 -11.79
N THR A 494 -20.68 4.20 -10.46
CA THR A 494 -19.75 3.45 -9.61
C THR A 494 -20.54 2.46 -8.78
N ALA A 495 -20.29 1.16 -8.98
CA ALA A 495 -20.92 0.06 -8.25
C ALA A 495 -19.83 -0.84 -7.65
N ASN A 496 -19.95 -1.18 -6.36
CA ASN A 496 -18.97 -2.00 -5.65
C ASN A 496 -17.51 -1.48 -5.77
N GLY A 497 -17.33 -0.16 -5.76
CA GLY A 497 -16.02 0.48 -5.92
C GLY A 497 -15.48 0.50 -7.36
N ILE A 498 -16.21 -0.04 -8.34
CA ILE A 498 -15.80 -0.13 -9.74
C ILE A 498 -16.66 0.81 -10.59
N THR A 499 -16.01 1.69 -11.35
CA THR A 499 -16.69 2.61 -12.27
C THR A 499 -16.82 2.02 -13.66
N GLY A 500 -18.04 2.01 -14.21
CA GLY A 500 -18.30 1.54 -15.57
C GLY A 500 -19.65 1.97 -16.11
N TRP A 501 -20.05 1.42 -17.25
CA TRP A 501 -21.23 1.81 -18.03
C TRP A 501 -22.31 0.74 -18.02
N CYS A 502 -23.53 1.08 -17.65
CA CYS A 502 -24.70 0.22 -17.79
C CYS A 502 -25.63 0.73 -18.90
N TYR A 503 -26.21 -0.19 -19.66
CA TYR A 503 -27.13 0.16 -20.75
C TYR A 503 -28.49 0.57 -20.18
N SER A 504 -29.02 1.74 -20.54
CA SER A 504 -30.30 2.24 -20.02
C SER A 504 -31.51 1.52 -20.62
N GLY A 505 -31.32 0.88 -21.79
CA GLY A 505 -32.43 0.36 -22.59
C GLY A 505 -33.16 1.47 -23.35
N ASP A 506 -34.01 1.09 -24.31
CA ASP A 506 -34.85 2.03 -25.04
C ASP A 506 -35.76 2.75 -24.05
N ALA A 507 -35.71 4.08 -24.07
CA ALA A 507 -36.44 4.96 -23.15
C ALA A 507 -36.24 4.66 -21.65
N GLY A 508 -35.09 4.11 -21.24
CA GLY A 508 -34.79 3.87 -19.82
C GLY A 508 -35.53 2.66 -19.23
N SER A 509 -35.74 1.62 -20.03
CA SER A 509 -36.41 0.38 -19.63
C SER A 509 -35.58 -0.50 -18.68
N TYR A 510 -34.25 -0.39 -18.70
CA TYR A 510 -33.34 -1.16 -17.85
C TYR A 510 -32.75 -0.36 -16.70
N ALA A 511 -32.45 0.92 -16.95
CA ALA A 511 -32.13 1.89 -15.93
C ALA A 511 -32.79 3.22 -16.28
N ALA A 512 -33.42 3.86 -15.29
CA ALA A 512 -34.11 5.13 -15.50
C ALA A 512 -33.60 6.17 -14.52
N LYS A 513 -33.47 7.40 -15.00
CA LYS A 513 -33.20 8.56 -14.16
C LYS A 513 -34.37 8.78 -13.19
N GLN A 514 -34.08 9.17 -11.95
CA GLN A 514 -35.10 9.55 -10.96
C GLN A 514 -35.31 11.05 -10.92
#